data_AF-A0A1C3RHF0-F1
#
_entry.id   AF-A0A1C3RHF0-F1
#
_cell.length_a   1.000
_cell.length_b   1.000
_cell.length_c   1.000
_cell.angle_alpha   90.00
_cell.angle_beta   90.00
_cell.angle_gamma   90.00
#
_symmetry.space_group_name_H-M   'P 1'
#
loop_
_entity.id
_entity.type
_entity.pdbx_description
1 polymer ?
#
loop_
_entity_poly.entity_id
_entity_poly.type
_entity_poly.pdbx_seq_one_letter_code
_entity_poly.pdbx_strand_id
1 'polypeptide(L)'
;MSIIKGDLVGRSEEYAQYTTIVLKRLGTKLVSGFHDLFTIDDETRSAYFRDKAITLAKAGKHQRAGTLLEPLYKANPEDGEVMLHLGVCYLKLGHRPEGIELLEKALDEHKDDIKLATVLGLSYIQSEEYEKAIPLLEKVVEDNPQSANILYRLGVAYDNTNNYQRAVECFLSALEIKPNEARIHRSVGYAFEQMDDHEAAMAHFKRANELGGE
;
A
#
# COMPACT_ATOMS: atom_id res chain seq x y z
N MET A 1 -66.26 22.61 -48.48
CA MET A 1 -65.32 22.71 -47.34
C MET A 1 -64.70 21.34 -47.02
N SER A 2 -64.02 20.70 -47.99
CA SER A 2 -63.56 19.30 -47.80
C SER A 2 -62.28 18.88 -48.56
N ILE A 3 -61.46 19.81 -49.07
CA ILE A 3 -60.23 19.43 -49.79
C ILE A 3 -58.94 19.76 -49.02
N ILE A 4 -59.02 20.57 -47.95
CA ILE A 4 -57.81 20.99 -47.19
C ILE A 4 -57.52 20.06 -45.98
N LYS A 5 -58.45 19.18 -45.59
CA LYS A 5 -58.25 18.23 -44.47
C LYS A 5 -57.56 16.91 -44.86
N GLY A 6 -57.46 16.59 -46.16
CA GLY A 6 -56.93 15.30 -46.64
C GLY A 6 -55.41 15.16 -46.62
N ASP A 7 -54.66 16.27 -46.50
CA ASP A 7 -53.20 16.29 -46.62
C ASP A 7 -52.49 16.64 -45.29
N LEU A 8 -53.25 16.92 -44.23
CA LEU A 8 -52.70 17.23 -42.90
C LEU A 8 -52.26 15.97 -42.15
N VAL A 9 -53.00 14.87 -42.30
CA VAL A 9 -52.67 13.60 -41.62
C VAL A 9 -51.43 12.96 -42.24
N GLY A 10 -51.34 12.89 -43.58
CA GLY A 10 -50.15 12.36 -44.27
C GLY A 10 -48.89 13.17 -44.00
N ARG A 11 -48.98 14.51 -44.02
CA ARG A 11 -47.86 15.37 -43.61
C ARG A 11 -47.49 15.19 -42.14
N SER A 12 -48.47 14.97 -41.26
CA SER A 12 -48.18 14.71 -39.84
C SER A 12 -47.43 13.38 -39.63
N GLU A 13 -47.73 12.35 -40.41
CA GLU A 13 -47.00 11.08 -40.41
C GLU A 13 -45.58 11.25 -40.94
N GLU A 14 -45.39 12.01 -42.03
CA GLU A 14 -44.06 12.33 -42.57
C GLU A 14 -43.22 13.14 -41.56
N TYR A 15 -43.81 14.14 -40.90
CA TYR A 15 -43.12 14.91 -39.87
C TYR A 15 -42.78 14.06 -38.64
N ALA A 16 -43.65 13.12 -38.24
CA ALA A 16 -43.38 12.18 -37.15
C ALA A 16 -42.24 11.21 -37.51
N GLN A 17 -42.21 10.72 -38.75
CA GLN A 17 -41.10 9.88 -39.22
C GLN A 17 -39.79 10.66 -39.28
N TYR A 18 -39.83 11.89 -39.81
CA TYR A 18 -38.64 12.74 -39.92
C TYR A 18 -38.08 13.09 -38.54
N THR A 19 -38.93 13.50 -37.60
CA THR A 19 -38.52 13.77 -36.21
C THR A 19 -37.96 12.54 -35.53
N THR A 20 -38.55 11.36 -35.75
CA THR A 20 -38.03 10.09 -35.21
C THR A 20 -36.63 9.76 -35.75
N ILE A 21 -36.39 9.95 -37.05
CA ILE A 21 -35.07 9.74 -37.67
C ILE A 21 -34.04 10.73 -37.12
N VAL A 22 -34.41 12.00 -37.01
CA VAL A 22 -33.53 13.06 -36.48
C VAL A 22 -33.21 12.82 -35.01
N LEU A 23 -34.20 12.50 -34.18
CA LEU A 23 -34.01 12.15 -32.76
C LEU A 23 -33.16 10.91 -32.59
N LYS A 24 -33.39 9.86 -33.40
CA LYS A 24 -32.57 8.64 -33.35
C LYS A 24 -31.12 8.95 -33.73
N ARG A 25 -30.89 9.76 -34.77
CA ARG A 25 -29.54 10.14 -35.23
C ARG A 25 -28.81 11.03 -34.23
N LEU A 26 -29.51 12.01 -33.64
CA LEU A 26 -28.98 12.86 -32.58
C LEU A 26 -28.68 12.04 -31.32
N GLY A 27 -29.59 11.17 -30.91
CA GLY A 27 -29.40 10.26 -29.78
C GLY A 27 -28.20 9.34 -30.00
N THR A 28 -28.06 8.72 -31.18
CA THR A 28 -26.90 7.87 -31.48
C THR A 28 -25.60 8.65 -31.52
N LYS A 29 -25.59 9.88 -32.04
CA LYS A 29 -24.38 10.74 -32.05
C LYS A 29 -24.02 11.27 -30.68
N LEU A 30 -25.02 11.52 -29.83
CA LEU A 30 -24.82 11.97 -28.46
C LEU A 30 -24.29 10.80 -27.62
N VAL A 31 -24.89 9.61 -27.75
CA VAL A 31 -24.43 8.39 -27.08
C VAL A 31 -23.05 7.98 -27.59
N SER A 32 -22.80 8.00 -28.90
CA SER A 32 -21.47 7.73 -29.44
C SER A 32 -20.48 8.82 -29.04
N GLY A 33 -20.87 10.10 -29.08
CA GLY A 33 -20.03 11.20 -28.65
C GLY A 33 -19.70 11.12 -27.16
N PHE A 34 -20.64 10.73 -26.30
CA PHE A 34 -20.36 10.45 -24.88
C PHE A 34 -19.56 9.16 -24.70
N HIS A 35 -19.79 8.13 -25.52
CA HIS A 35 -18.98 6.93 -25.51
C HIS A 35 -17.55 7.26 -25.91
N ASP A 36 -17.32 8.07 -26.94
CA ASP A 36 -16.01 8.50 -27.42
C ASP A 36 -15.35 9.51 -26.45
N LEU A 37 -16.14 10.31 -25.72
CA LEU A 37 -15.68 11.26 -24.69
C LEU A 37 -15.40 10.58 -23.34
N PHE A 38 -16.06 9.46 -23.04
CA PHE A 38 -15.91 8.65 -21.82
C PHE A 38 -15.28 7.27 -22.06
N THR A 39 -14.87 6.95 -23.29
CA THR A 39 -13.73 6.08 -23.59
C THR A 39 -12.48 6.85 -23.22
N ILE A 40 -12.43 7.25 -21.95
CA ILE A 40 -11.24 7.11 -21.16
C ILE A 40 -10.83 5.67 -21.43
N ASP A 41 -9.78 5.48 -22.23
CA ASP A 41 -9.20 4.16 -22.46
C ASP A 41 -9.09 3.43 -21.11
N ASP A 42 -9.29 2.12 -21.11
CA ASP A 42 -9.38 1.35 -19.87
C ASP A 42 -8.12 1.54 -18.99
N GLU A 43 -7.00 1.91 -19.60
CA GLU A 43 -5.76 2.32 -18.95
C GLU A 43 -5.91 3.61 -18.13
N THR A 44 -6.40 4.71 -18.71
CA THR A 44 -6.64 5.98 -18.02
C THR A 44 -7.70 5.82 -16.92
N ARG A 45 -8.71 4.96 -17.14
CA ARG A 45 -9.71 4.64 -16.11
C ARG A 45 -9.06 3.90 -14.94
N SER A 46 -8.22 2.91 -15.25
CA SER A 46 -7.49 2.13 -14.26
C SER A 46 -6.54 3.00 -13.44
N ALA A 47 -5.81 3.90 -14.10
CA ALA A 47 -4.94 4.88 -13.45
C ALA A 47 -5.72 5.79 -12.48
N TYR A 48 -6.86 6.34 -12.90
CA TYR A 48 -7.72 7.16 -12.01
C TYR A 48 -8.16 6.38 -10.77
N PHE A 49 -8.63 5.13 -10.93
CA PHE A 49 -9.07 4.32 -9.79
C PHE A 49 -7.91 3.89 -8.90
N ARG A 50 -6.74 3.60 -9.48
CA ARG A 50 -5.51 3.32 -8.73
C ARG A 50 -5.14 4.51 -7.86
N ASP A 51 -4.99 5.71 -8.43
CA ASP A 51 -4.64 6.93 -7.69
C ASP A 51 -5.64 7.24 -6.57
N LYS A 52 -6.94 7.09 -6.87
CA LYS A 52 -8.01 7.27 -5.89
C LYS A 52 -7.93 6.25 -4.76
N ALA A 53 -7.68 4.98 -5.08
CA ALA A 53 -7.56 3.92 -4.08
C ALA A 53 -6.33 4.11 -3.20
N ILE A 54 -5.20 4.51 -3.79
CA ILE A 54 -3.96 4.85 -3.08
C ILE A 54 -4.21 6.02 -2.11
N THR A 55 -4.92 7.05 -2.55
CA THR A 55 -5.30 8.18 -1.70
C THR A 55 -6.17 7.73 -0.54
N LEU A 56 -7.14 6.84 -0.77
CA LEU A 56 -7.98 6.27 0.28
C LEU A 56 -7.16 5.41 1.26
N ALA A 57 -6.22 4.61 0.77
CA ALA A 57 -5.35 3.78 1.60
C ALA A 57 -4.46 4.63 2.51
N LYS A 58 -3.86 5.69 1.96
CA LYS A 58 -3.06 6.67 2.74
C LYS A 58 -3.91 7.41 3.77
N ALA A 59 -5.20 7.63 3.49
CA ALA A 59 -6.15 8.21 4.43
C ALA A 59 -6.72 7.20 5.46
N GLY A 60 -6.19 5.98 5.52
CA GLY A 60 -6.63 4.92 6.46
C GLY A 60 -7.96 4.27 6.09
N LYS A 61 -8.56 4.60 4.93
CA LYS A 61 -9.85 4.06 4.47
C LYS A 61 -9.62 2.74 3.73
N HIS A 62 -8.98 1.77 4.39
CA HIS A 62 -8.51 0.52 3.80
C HIS A 62 -9.63 -0.32 3.16
N GLN A 63 -10.81 -0.40 3.77
CA GLN A 63 -11.95 -1.10 3.18
C GLN A 63 -12.35 -0.51 1.81
N ARG A 64 -12.43 0.82 1.72
CA ARG A 64 -12.83 1.50 0.47
C ARG A 64 -11.73 1.43 -0.58
N ALA A 65 -10.46 1.49 -0.16
CA ALA A 65 -9.34 1.28 -1.05
C ALA A 65 -9.36 -0.14 -1.65
N GLY A 66 -9.56 -1.17 -0.82
CA GLY A 66 -9.71 -2.56 -1.26
C GLY A 66 -10.79 -2.73 -2.33
N THR A 67 -11.98 -2.15 -2.13
CA THR A 67 -13.06 -2.25 -3.14
C THR A 67 -12.72 -1.66 -4.51
N LEU A 68 -11.75 -0.74 -4.58
CA LEU A 68 -11.27 -0.17 -5.84
C LEU A 68 -10.06 -0.94 -6.39
N LEU A 69 -9.21 -1.49 -5.52
CA LEU A 69 -8.00 -2.21 -5.91
C LEU A 69 -8.26 -3.65 -6.36
N GLU A 70 -9.24 -4.35 -5.76
CA GLU A 70 -9.55 -5.73 -6.13
C GLU A 70 -9.95 -5.91 -7.60
N PRO A 71 -10.82 -5.08 -8.20
CA PRO A 71 -11.12 -5.19 -9.63
C PRO A 71 -9.91 -4.85 -10.51
N LEU A 72 -9.07 -3.89 -10.09
CA LEU A 72 -7.84 -3.52 -10.82
C LEU A 72 -6.86 -4.68 -10.81
N TYR A 73 -6.67 -5.34 -9.67
CA TYR A 73 -5.83 -6.53 -9.55
C TYR A 73 -6.36 -7.69 -10.41
N LYS A 74 -7.69 -7.91 -10.45
CA LYS A 74 -8.28 -8.93 -11.33
C LYS A 74 -8.09 -8.64 -12.82
N ALA A 75 -8.10 -7.37 -13.21
CA ALA A 75 -7.91 -6.95 -14.60
C ALA A 75 -6.44 -7.02 -15.03
N ASN A 76 -5.51 -6.65 -14.14
CA ASN A 76 -4.07 -6.77 -14.35
C ASN A 76 -3.39 -7.30 -13.08
N PRO A 77 -3.22 -8.63 -12.95
CA PRO A 77 -2.59 -9.23 -11.79
C PRO A 77 -1.10 -8.96 -11.66
N GLU A 78 -0.45 -8.32 -12.64
CA GLU A 78 0.99 -8.03 -12.64
C GLU A 78 1.31 -6.57 -12.25
N ASP A 79 0.29 -5.74 -11.99
CA ASP A 79 0.50 -4.35 -11.54
C ASP A 79 1.02 -4.34 -10.08
N GLY A 80 2.34 -4.21 -9.93
CA GLY A 80 3.02 -4.21 -8.63
C GLY A 80 2.59 -3.08 -7.70
N GLU A 81 2.17 -1.93 -8.22
CA GLU A 81 1.66 -0.82 -7.39
C GLU A 81 0.28 -1.18 -6.83
N VAL A 82 -0.59 -1.80 -7.64
CA VAL A 82 -1.88 -2.33 -7.16
C VAL A 82 -1.68 -3.43 -6.13
N MET A 83 -0.77 -4.38 -6.36
CA MET A 83 -0.45 -5.44 -5.38
C MET A 83 0.04 -4.85 -4.06
N LEU A 84 0.98 -3.90 -4.09
CA LEU A 84 1.50 -3.20 -2.91
C LEU A 84 0.36 -2.62 -2.07
N HIS A 85 -0.49 -1.82 -2.71
CA HIS A 85 -1.55 -1.12 -2.00
C HIS A 85 -2.69 -2.04 -1.56
N LEU A 86 -3.01 -3.07 -2.33
CA LEU A 86 -4.01 -4.07 -1.95
C LEU A 86 -3.50 -4.92 -0.79
N GLY A 87 -2.25 -5.38 -0.84
CA GLY A 87 -1.60 -6.13 0.24
C GLY A 87 -1.57 -5.33 1.54
N VAL A 88 -1.21 -4.05 1.49
CA VAL A 88 -1.30 -3.15 2.67
C VAL A 88 -2.74 -3.03 3.17
N CYS A 89 -3.74 -2.94 2.30
CA CYS A 89 -5.14 -2.90 2.73
C CYS A 89 -5.55 -4.19 3.45
N TYR A 90 -5.19 -5.36 2.92
CA TYR A 90 -5.46 -6.64 3.55
C TYR A 90 -4.79 -6.77 4.92
N LEU A 91 -3.52 -6.39 5.05
CA LEU A 91 -2.82 -6.35 6.34
C LEU A 91 -3.53 -5.48 7.37
N LYS A 92 -4.01 -4.29 6.96
CA LYS A 92 -4.72 -3.35 7.84
C LYS A 92 -6.14 -3.80 8.20
N LEU A 93 -6.74 -4.66 7.39
CA LEU A 93 -8.05 -5.26 7.63
C LEU A 93 -7.96 -6.59 8.40
N GLY A 94 -6.75 -7.09 8.66
CA GLY A 94 -6.51 -8.34 9.40
C GLY A 94 -6.38 -9.58 8.52
N HIS A 95 -6.52 -9.45 7.20
CA HIS A 95 -6.28 -10.50 6.20
C HIS A 95 -4.77 -10.64 5.94
N ARG A 96 -4.06 -11.08 6.97
CA ARG A 96 -2.60 -11.04 6.99
C ARG A 96 -1.95 -12.00 5.99
N PRO A 97 -2.34 -13.29 5.89
CA PRO A 97 -1.76 -14.20 4.92
C PRO A 97 -1.89 -13.68 3.48
N GLU A 98 -3.09 -13.23 3.10
CA GLU A 98 -3.38 -12.72 1.76
C GLU A 98 -2.61 -11.42 1.47
N GLY A 99 -2.44 -10.58 2.50
CA GLY A 99 -1.65 -9.36 2.40
C GLY A 99 -0.17 -9.62 2.18
N ILE A 100 0.42 -10.57 2.91
CA ILE A 100 1.82 -10.97 2.76
C ILE A 100 2.06 -11.60 1.39
N GLU A 101 1.20 -12.53 0.96
CA GLU A 101 1.33 -13.20 -0.33
C GLU A 101 1.33 -12.21 -1.51
N LEU A 102 0.48 -11.18 -1.46
CA LEU A 102 0.47 -10.13 -2.49
C LEU A 102 1.76 -9.29 -2.48
N LEU A 103 2.32 -9.00 -1.30
CA LEU A 103 3.56 -8.24 -1.19
C LEU A 103 4.78 -9.05 -1.62
N GLU A 104 4.81 -10.36 -1.34
CA GLU A 104 5.84 -11.27 -1.87
C GLU A 104 5.83 -11.26 -3.40
N LYS A 105 4.65 -11.45 -4.02
CA LYS A 105 4.50 -11.39 -5.49
C LYS A 105 4.95 -10.05 -6.06
N ALA A 106 4.56 -8.95 -5.43
CA ALA A 106 4.94 -7.61 -5.88
C ALA A 106 6.45 -7.40 -5.84
N LEU A 107 7.12 -7.91 -4.80
CA LEU A 107 8.57 -7.82 -4.68
C LEU A 107 9.30 -8.77 -5.64
N ASP A 108 8.74 -9.93 -5.97
CA ASP A 108 9.32 -10.85 -6.96
C ASP A 108 9.40 -10.22 -8.36
N GLU A 109 8.39 -9.44 -8.75
CA GLU A 109 8.36 -8.67 -10.00
C GLU A 109 9.27 -7.44 -9.95
N HIS A 110 9.40 -6.81 -8.78
CA HIS A 110 10.17 -5.59 -8.57
C HIS A 110 11.22 -5.75 -7.45
N LYS A 111 12.18 -6.64 -7.66
CA LYS A 111 13.17 -7.09 -6.65
C LYS A 111 13.96 -5.96 -5.97
N ASP A 112 14.11 -4.83 -6.64
CA ASP A 112 14.85 -3.67 -6.16
C ASP A 112 13.99 -2.53 -5.60
N ASP A 113 12.68 -2.74 -5.47
CA ASP A 113 11.80 -1.75 -4.84
C ASP A 113 11.97 -1.75 -3.32
N ILE A 114 12.71 -0.75 -2.83
CA ILE A 114 12.98 -0.52 -1.40
C ILE A 114 11.69 -0.26 -0.61
N LYS A 115 10.65 0.33 -1.20
CA LYS A 115 9.36 0.54 -0.52
C LYS A 115 8.66 -0.79 -0.30
N LEU A 116 8.65 -1.66 -1.30
CA LEU A 116 8.11 -3.02 -1.16
C LEU A 116 8.88 -3.82 -0.12
N ALA A 117 10.22 -3.81 -0.18
CA ALA A 117 11.07 -4.45 0.82
C ALA A 117 10.79 -3.92 2.24
N THR A 118 10.58 -2.61 2.40
CA THR A 118 10.23 -2.00 3.69
C THR A 118 8.88 -2.51 4.19
N VAL A 119 7.83 -2.47 3.37
CA VAL A 119 6.49 -2.88 3.79
C VAL A 119 6.45 -4.38 4.12
N LEU A 120 7.04 -5.23 3.25
CA LEU A 120 7.07 -6.67 3.47
C LEU A 120 7.93 -7.04 4.70
N GLY A 121 9.13 -6.47 4.83
CA GLY A 121 9.99 -6.68 5.99
C GLY A 121 9.30 -6.31 7.31
N LEU A 122 8.63 -5.15 7.38
CA LEU A 122 7.86 -4.76 8.57
C LEU A 122 6.63 -5.67 8.81
N SER A 123 6.03 -6.22 7.76
CA SER A 123 4.91 -7.16 7.86
C SER A 123 5.37 -8.50 8.44
N TYR A 124 6.57 -8.95 8.08
CA TYR A 124 7.20 -10.12 8.69
C TYR A 124 7.56 -9.90 10.16
N ILE A 125 8.12 -8.73 10.54
CA ILE A 125 8.33 -8.39 11.96
C ILE A 125 7.03 -8.49 12.74
N GLN A 126 5.94 -7.96 12.18
CA GLN A 126 4.64 -8.00 12.85
C GLN A 126 4.08 -9.42 12.99
N SER A 127 4.52 -10.34 12.13
CA SER A 127 4.14 -11.75 12.09
C SER A 127 5.14 -12.68 12.75
N GLU A 128 6.17 -12.11 13.38
CA GLU A 128 7.23 -12.85 14.07
C GLU A 128 8.02 -13.78 13.13
N GLU A 129 7.96 -13.52 11.82
CA GLU A 129 8.76 -14.22 10.80
C GLU A 129 10.11 -13.53 10.62
N TYR A 130 10.90 -13.48 11.70
CA TYR A 130 12.10 -12.66 11.79
C TYR A 130 13.16 -13.01 10.75
N GLU A 131 13.36 -14.30 10.46
CA GLU A 131 14.33 -14.78 9.47
C GLU A 131 14.03 -14.27 8.06
N LYS A 132 12.74 -14.12 7.71
CA LYS A 132 12.34 -13.52 6.42
C LYS A 132 12.46 -12.01 6.41
N ALA A 133 12.26 -11.36 7.57
CA ALA A 133 12.34 -9.91 7.71
C ALA A 133 13.78 -9.38 7.54
N ILE A 134 14.76 -10.09 8.10
CA ILE A 134 16.18 -9.66 8.14
C ILE A 134 16.72 -9.23 6.78
N PRO A 135 16.73 -10.08 5.73
CA PRO A 135 17.36 -9.71 4.45
C PRO A 135 16.67 -8.53 3.77
N LEU A 136 15.35 -8.37 3.98
CA LEU A 136 14.61 -7.23 3.44
C LEU A 136 14.95 -5.93 4.17
N LEU A 137 15.04 -5.98 5.50
CA LEU A 137 15.36 -4.80 6.31
C LEU A 137 16.83 -4.42 6.22
N GLU A 138 17.76 -5.37 6.06
CA GLU A 138 19.17 -5.09 5.73
C GLU A 138 19.27 -4.26 4.45
N LYS A 139 18.61 -4.70 3.36
CA LYS A 139 18.57 -3.97 2.09
C LYS A 139 18.02 -2.54 2.26
N VAL A 140 16.99 -2.36 3.09
CA VAL A 140 16.40 -1.03 3.37
C VAL A 140 17.38 -0.13 4.13
N VAL A 141 18.13 -0.67 5.09
CA VAL A 141 19.15 0.07 5.86
C VAL A 141 20.35 0.44 4.98
N GLU A 142 20.74 -0.44 4.05
CA GLU A 142 21.80 -0.17 3.08
C GLU A 142 21.45 1.01 2.16
N ASP A 143 20.21 1.09 1.68
CA ASP A 143 19.72 2.21 0.85
C ASP A 143 19.52 3.50 1.65
N ASN A 144 18.95 3.39 2.86
CA ASN A 144 18.69 4.54 3.73
C ASN A 144 19.07 4.25 5.20
N PRO A 145 20.32 4.54 5.60
CA PRO A 145 20.80 4.24 6.95
C PRO A 145 20.23 5.15 8.04
N GLN A 146 19.45 6.19 7.70
CA GLN A 146 19.03 7.25 8.62
C GLN A 146 17.65 7.03 9.26
N SER A 147 17.15 5.80 9.28
CA SER A 147 15.87 5.47 9.90
C SER A 147 16.03 4.69 11.21
N ALA A 148 15.97 5.41 12.34
CA ALA A 148 16.01 4.82 13.68
C ALA A 148 14.93 3.73 13.88
N ASN A 149 13.76 3.90 13.26
CA ASN A 149 12.69 2.91 13.36
C ASN A 149 13.04 1.61 12.62
N ILE A 150 13.59 1.69 11.41
CA ILE A 150 13.98 0.51 10.64
C ILE A 150 15.16 -0.20 11.31
N LEU A 151 16.18 0.55 11.75
CA LEU A 151 17.30 0.01 12.53
C LEU A 151 16.82 -0.72 13.79
N TYR A 152 15.89 -0.12 14.54
CA TYR A 152 15.28 -0.78 15.69
C TYR A 152 14.55 -2.07 15.30
N ARG A 153 13.79 -2.07 14.20
CA ARG A 153 13.05 -3.26 13.74
C ARG A 153 13.99 -4.38 13.26
N LEU A 154 15.08 -4.03 12.59
CA LEU A 154 16.13 -4.97 12.21
C LEU A 154 16.84 -5.54 13.45
N GLY A 155 17.16 -4.69 14.43
CA GLY A 155 17.72 -5.14 15.71
C GLY A 155 16.79 -6.10 16.46
N VAL A 156 15.48 -5.82 16.49
CA VAL A 156 14.47 -6.74 17.05
C VAL A 156 14.47 -8.08 16.31
N ALA A 157 14.58 -8.07 14.99
CA ALA A 157 14.66 -9.31 14.21
C ALA A 157 15.90 -10.12 14.62
N TYR A 158 17.07 -9.47 14.69
CA TYR A 158 18.30 -10.14 15.10
C TYR A 158 18.22 -10.72 16.51
N ASP A 159 17.69 -9.95 17.47
CA ASP A 159 17.50 -10.37 18.85
C ASP A 159 16.66 -11.65 18.95
N ASN A 160 15.53 -11.70 18.23
CA ASN A 160 14.65 -12.87 18.23
C ASN A 160 15.24 -14.08 17.48
N THR A 161 16.21 -13.85 16.59
CA THR A 161 17.01 -14.92 15.95
C THR A 161 18.29 -15.27 16.73
N ASN A 162 18.44 -14.77 17.97
CA ASN A 162 19.59 -14.96 18.85
C ASN A 162 20.92 -14.38 18.30
N ASN A 163 20.87 -13.46 17.34
CA ASN A 163 22.04 -12.77 16.82
C ASN A 163 22.29 -11.47 17.60
N TYR A 164 22.53 -11.61 18.90
CA TYR A 164 22.56 -10.50 19.86
C TYR A 164 23.59 -9.42 19.51
N GLN A 165 24.75 -9.81 18.97
CA GLN A 165 25.78 -8.87 18.55
C GLN A 165 25.27 -7.93 17.44
N ARG A 166 24.65 -8.47 16.38
CA ARG A 166 24.06 -7.65 15.30
C ARG A 166 22.85 -6.86 15.80
N ALA A 167 22.09 -7.40 16.76
CA ALA A 167 20.99 -6.68 17.40
C ALA A 167 21.49 -5.42 18.12
N VAL A 168 22.53 -5.55 18.95
CA VAL A 168 23.18 -4.43 19.65
C VAL A 168 23.68 -3.38 18.67
N GLU A 169 24.38 -3.78 17.61
CA GLU A 169 24.84 -2.85 16.55
C GLU A 169 23.69 -2.03 15.96
N CYS A 170 22.61 -2.70 15.55
CA CYS A 170 21.43 -2.03 15.00
C CYS A 170 20.77 -1.08 16.01
N PHE A 171 20.64 -1.51 17.27
CA PHE A 171 20.04 -0.69 18.32
C PHE A 171 20.89 0.53 18.67
N LEU A 172 22.21 0.39 18.73
CA LEU A 172 23.14 1.49 18.97
C LEU A 172 23.09 2.50 17.82
N SER A 173 23.10 2.05 16.56
CA SER A 173 22.90 2.95 15.41
C SER A 173 21.54 3.66 15.46
N ALA A 174 20.49 3.00 15.94
CA ALA A 174 19.20 3.66 16.16
C ALA A 174 19.27 4.74 17.25
N LEU A 175 20.04 4.52 18.32
CA LEU A 175 20.29 5.51 19.39
C LEU A 175 21.18 6.67 18.93
N GLU A 176 22.10 6.48 17.98
CA GLU A 176 22.86 7.59 17.39
C GLU A 176 21.93 8.62 16.73
N ILE A 177 20.83 8.15 16.11
CA ILE A 177 19.82 9.00 15.48
C ILE A 177 18.83 9.55 16.52
N LYS A 178 18.42 8.70 17.48
CA LYS A 178 17.47 9.06 18.54
C LYS A 178 18.00 8.67 19.92
N PRO A 179 18.84 9.52 20.55
CA PRO A 179 19.60 9.15 21.75
C PRO A 179 18.76 9.03 23.03
N ASN A 180 17.53 9.54 23.04
CA ASN A 180 16.67 9.57 24.22
C ASN A 180 15.46 8.63 24.09
N GLU A 181 15.63 7.46 23.47
CA GLU A 181 14.57 6.47 23.31
C GLU A 181 14.71 5.36 24.37
N ALA A 182 14.00 5.50 25.49
CA ALA A 182 14.02 4.55 26.62
C ALA A 182 13.75 3.09 26.21
N ARG A 183 12.94 2.88 25.18
CA ARG A 183 12.65 1.54 24.63
C ARG A 183 13.89 0.92 23.99
N ILE A 184 14.66 1.69 23.23
CA ILE A 184 15.84 1.17 22.53
C ILE A 184 16.94 0.88 23.56
N HIS A 185 17.13 1.74 24.56
CA HIS A 185 18.04 1.43 25.68
C HIS A 185 17.68 0.11 26.40
N ARG A 186 16.40 -0.18 26.63
CA ARG A 186 15.98 -1.49 27.18
C ARG A 186 16.37 -2.63 26.26
N SER A 187 16.13 -2.52 24.95
CA SER A 187 16.49 -3.55 23.99
C SER A 187 18.00 -3.82 23.94
N VAL A 188 18.83 -2.77 23.99
CA VAL A 188 20.30 -2.93 24.12
C VAL A 188 20.66 -3.65 25.42
N GLY A 189 20.05 -3.26 26.54
CA GLY A 189 20.29 -3.88 27.83
C GLY A 189 19.97 -5.38 27.83
N TYR A 190 18.82 -5.77 27.27
CA TYR A 190 18.44 -7.18 27.13
C TYR A 190 19.41 -7.95 26.23
N ALA A 191 19.80 -7.39 25.08
CA ALA A 191 20.74 -8.07 24.19
C ALA A 191 22.12 -8.28 24.84
N PHE A 192 22.63 -7.31 25.61
CA PHE A 192 23.85 -7.49 26.41
C PHE A 192 23.71 -8.52 27.53
N GLU A 193 22.54 -8.59 28.18
CA GLU A 193 22.25 -9.63 29.17
C GLU A 193 22.32 -11.03 28.56
N GLN A 194 21.78 -11.22 27.35
CA GLN A 194 21.88 -12.50 26.61
C GLN A 194 23.32 -12.84 26.19
N MET A 195 24.22 -11.86 26.18
CA MET A 195 25.66 -12.02 25.92
C MET A 195 26.50 -12.12 27.21
N ASP A 196 25.86 -12.23 28.38
CA ASP A 196 26.49 -12.23 29.71
C ASP A 196 27.29 -10.95 30.06
N ASP A 197 27.12 -9.86 29.31
CA ASP A 197 27.70 -8.55 29.62
C ASP A 197 26.78 -7.75 30.56
N HIS A 198 26.77 -8.17 31.83
CA HIS A 198 25.92 -7.55 32.85
C HIS A 198 26.29 -6.09 33.15
N GLU A 199 27.53 -5.68 32.92
CA GLU A 199 27.96 -4.31 33.16
C GLU A 199 27.36 -3.36 32.11
N ALA A 200 27.51 -3.70 30.83
CA ALA A 200 26.90 -2.95 29.74
C ALA A 200 25.36 -2.97 29.83
N ALA A 201 24.77 -4.13 30.14
CA ALA A 201 23.33 -4.25 30.32
C ALA A 201 22.80 -3.30 31.39
N MET A 202 23.44 -3.28 32.57
CA MET A 202 23.07 -2.41 33.69
C MET A 202 23.15 -0.93 33.35
N ALA A 203 24.17 -0.50 32.59
CA ALA A 203 24.30 0.88 32.14
C ALA A 203 23.11 1.30 31.26
N HIS A 204 22.72 0.46 30.30
CA HIS A 204 21.59 0.73 29.41
C HIS A 204 20.23 0.66 30.13
N PHE A 205 20.03 -0.26 31.07
CA PHE A 205 18.81 -0.31 31.88
C PHE A 205 18.64 0.93 32.77
N LYS A 206 19.72 1.39 33.42
CA LYS A 206 19.69 2.64 34.19
C LYS A 206 19.29 3.82 33.31
N ARG A 207 19.93 3.95 32.15
CA ARG A 207 19.61 5.02 31.20
C ARG A 207 18.16 4.96 30.73
N ALA A 208 17.63 3.77 30.45
CA ALA A 208 16.22 3.61 30.10
C ALA A 208 15.26 4.03 31.22
N ASN A 209 15.60 3.73 32.48
CA ASN A 209 14.78 4.09 33.63
C ASN A 209 14.78 5.61 33.88
N GLU A 210 15.93 6.27 33.72
CA GLU A 210 16.03 7.74 33.76
C GLU A 210 15.13 8.41 32.72
N LEU A 211 15.13 7.89 31.49
CA LEU A 211 14.33 8.43 30.38
C LEU A 211 12.83 8.07 30.46
N GLY A 212 12.46 7.01 31.18
CA GLY A 212 11.07 6.54 31.29
C GLY A 212 10.33 7.02 32.54
N GLY A 213 11.02 7.70 33.46
CA GLY A 213 10.46 8.26 34.68
C GLY A 213 10.02 9.73 34.58
N GLU A 214 10.16 10.34 33.40
CA GLU A 214 9.66 11.69 33.05
C GLU A 214 8.26 11.62 32.41
#